data_AF-A0A970A0Y4-F1
#
_entry.id   AF-A0A970A0Y4-F1
#
_cell.length_a   1.000
_cell.length_b   1.000
_cell.length_c   1.000
_cell.angle_alpha   90.00
_cell.angle_beta   90.00
_cell.angle_gamma   90.00
#
_symmetry.space_group_name_H-M   'P 1'
#
loop_
_entity.id
_entity.type
_entity.pdbx_description
1 polymer ?
#
loop_
_entity_poly.entity_id
_entity_poly.type
_entity_poly.pdbx_seq_one_letter_code
_entity_poly.pdbx_strand_id
1 'polypeptide(L)'
;MLIGGAGGILLMGIYVALATLNPSKTLIDILRERLGKVAGSILAVLYIWYFIHLASLVLRDFGEFICTVTFPKTPMVVVIGAFAITLVYVINGGIEVIGRIASV
;
A
#
# COMPACT_ATOMS: atom_id res chain seq x y z
N MET A 1 -10.95 15.14 13.04
CA MET A 1 -9.64 14.50 13.27
C MET A 1 -9.67 13.49 14.43
N LEU A 2 -10.21 13.83 15.61
CA LEU A 2 -10.28 12.89 16.75
C LEU A 2 -11.06 11.60 16.47
N ILE A 3 -12.22 11.69 15.80
CA ILE A 3 -13.03 10.51 15.43
C ILE A 3 -12.27 9.58 14.46
N GLY A 4 -11.56 10.16 13.48
CA GLY A 4 -10.72 9.41 12.56
C GLY A 4 -9.55 8.73 13.26
N GLY A 5 -8.88 9.43 14.18
CA GLY A 5 -7.80 8.85 15.00
C GLY A 5 -8.28 7.69 15.88
N ALA A 6 -9.42 7.87 16.57
CA ALA A 6 -10.02 6.81 17.39
C ALA A 6 -10.41 5.59 16.55
N GLY A 7 -11.02 5.80 15.38
CA GLY A 7 -11.32 4.73 14.44
C GLY A 7 -10.08 4.01 13.94
N GLY A 8 -9.00 4.74 13.63
CA GLY A 8 -7.71 4.17 13.22
C GLY A 8 -7.08 3.29 14.30
N ILE A 9 -7.11 3.72 15.57
CA ILE A 9 -6.59 2.93 16.69
C ILE A 9 -7.38 1.62 16.85
N LEU A 10 -8.71 1.70 16.78
CA LEU A 10 -9.58 0.52 16.87
C LEU A 10 -9.29 -0.46 15.73
N LEU A 11 -9.20 0.04 14.50
CA LEU A 11 -8.87 -0.77 13.33
C LEU A 11 -7.49 -1.42 13.47
N MET A 12 -6.49 -0.68 13.93
CA MET A 12 -5.14 -1.22 14.17
C MET A 12 -5.17 -2.37 15.20
N GLY A 13 -5.95 -2.22 16.27
CA GLY A 13 -6.15 -3.31 17.25
C GLY A 13 -6.70 -4.59 16.61
N ILE A 14 -7.67 -4.46 15.69
CA ILE A 14 -8.21 -5.60 14.94
C ILE A 14 -7.13 -6.24 14.05
N TYR A 15 -6.34 -5.44 13.33
CA TYR A 15 -5.26 -5.97 12.48
C TYR A 15 -4.19 -6.70 13.30
N VAL A 16 -3.80 -6.17 14.46
CA VAL A 16 -2.85 -6.84 15.37
C VAL A 16 -3.42 -8.16 15.86
N ALA A 17 -4.68 -8.20 16.30
CA ALA A 17 -5.32 -9.45 16.72
C ALA A 17 -5.40 -10.48 15.59
N LEU A 18 -5.72 -10.07 14.37
CA LEU A 18 -5.73 -10.97 13.21
C LEU A 18 -4.33 -11.54 12.91
N ALA A 19 -3.29 -10.71 12.98
CA ALA A 19 -1.91 -11.12 12.72
C ALA A 19 -1.38 -12.09 13.79
N THR A 20 -1.69 -11.88 15.07
CA THR A 20 -1.25 -12.77 16.16
C THR A 20 -1.98 -14.11 16.15
N LEU A 21 -3.26 -14.13 15.78
CA LEU A 21 -4.06 -15.36 15.65
C LEU A 21 -3.71 -16.20 14.42
N ASN A 22 -3.08 -15.61 13.40
CA ASN A 22 -2.75 -16.27 12.14
C ASN A 22 -1.27 -16.04 11.78
N PRO A 23 -0.33 -16.59 12.55
CA PRO A 23 1.09 -16.35 12.34
C PRO A 23 1.54 -16.84 10.96
N SER A 24 2.36 -16.03 10.30
CA SER A 24 2.93 -16.31 8.96
C SER A 24 1.91 -16.42 7.81
N LYS A 25 0.65 -16.00 8.02
CA LYS A 25 -0.38 -15.97 6.96
C LYS A 25 -0.60 -14.54 6.49
N THR A 26 -0.78 -14.38 5.18
CA THR A 26 -1.21 -13.09 4.62
C THR A 26 -2.71 -12.89 4.82
N LEU A 27 -3.20 -11.66 4.69
CA LEU A 27 -4.64 -11.41 4.76
C LEU A 27 -5.40 -12.17 3.66
N ILE A 28 -4.78 -12.36 2.49
CA ILE A 28 -5.35 -13.17 1.39
C ILE A 28 -5.55 -14.63 1.83
N ASP A 29 -4.57 -15.20 2.52
CA ASP A 29 -4.65 -16.57 3.04
C ASP A 29 -5.75 -16.68 4.09
N ILE A 30 -5.80 -15.73 5.03
CA ILE A 30 -6.84 -15.67 6.07
C ILE A 30 -8.24 -15.59 5.44
N LEU A 31 -8.42 -14.74 4.42
CA LEU A 31 -9.70 -14.61 3.72
C LEU A 31 -10.12 -15.91 3.03
N ARG A 32 -9.19 -16.56 2.32
CA ARG A 32 -9.47 -17.83 1.63
C ARG A 32 -9.80 -18.98 2.58
N GLU A 33 -9.10 -19.06 3.72
CA GLU A 33 -9.34 -20.10 4.71
C GLU A 33 -10.65 -19.90 5.48
N ARG A 34 -10.97 -18.66 5.88
CA ARG A 34 -12.13 -18.38 6.76
C ARG A 34 -13.45 -18.22 6.01
N LEU A 35 -13.43 -17.68 4.79
CA LEU A 35 -14.63 -17.43 3.98
C LEU A 35 -14.81 -18.46 2.85
N GLY A 36 -13.90 -19.43 2.77
CA GLY A 36 -13.89 -20.44 1.73
C GLY A 36 -13.36 -19.94 0.38
N LYS A 37 -13.20 -20.89 -0.55
CA LYS A 37 -12.49 -20.65 -1.82
C LYS A 37 -13.13 -19.58 -2.70
N VAL A 38 -14.47 -19.48 -2.74
CA VAL A 38 -15.17 -18.55 -3.63
C VAL A 38 -15.20 -17.14 -3.03
N ALA A 39 -15.87 -16.95 -1.90
CA ALA A 39 -16.01 -15.63 -1.27
C ALA A 39 -14.64 -15.05 -0.84
N GLY A 40 -13.77 -15.88 -0.27
CA GLY A 40 -12.42 -15.46 0.11
C GLY A 40 -11.55 -15.05 -1.09
N SER A 41 -11.68 -15.72 -2.24
CA SER A 41 -10.95 -15.31 -3.45
C SER A 41 -11.48 -14.02 -4.05
N ILE A 42 -12.81 -13.79 -4.06
CA ILE A 42 -13.40 -12.53 -4.52
C ILE A 42 -12.86 -11.37 -3.69
N LEU A 43 -12.88 -11.50 -2.35
CA LEU A 43 -12.36 -10.46 -1.46
C LEU A 43 -10.85 -10.27 -1.60
N ALA A 44 -10.08 -11.34 -1.80
CA ALA A 44 -8.65 -11.23 -2.07
C ALA A 44 -8.35 -10.46 -3.36
N VAL A 45 -9.13 -10.69 -4.43
CA VAL A 45 -8.99 -9.94 -5.69
C VAL A 45 -9.34 -8.47 -5.50
N LEU A 46 -10.44 -8.17 -4.80
CA LEU A 46 -10.81 -6.79 -4.47
C LEU A 46 -9.75 -6.10 -3.63
N TYR A 47 -9.14 -6.83 -2.68
CA TYR A 47 -8.04 -6.34 -1.86
C TYR A 47 -6.81 -5.98 -2.72
N ILE A 48 -6.39 -6.87 -3.61
CA ILE A 48 -5.26 -6.59 -4.54
C ILE A 48 -5.58 -5.38 -5.43
N TRP A 49 -6.78 -5.34 -6.01
CA TRP A 49 -7.22 -4.23 -6.86
C TRP A 49 -7.21 -2.90 -6.10
N TYR A 50 -7.68 -2.90 -4.86
CA TYR A 50 -7.64 -1.72 -3.99
C TYR A 50 -6.21 -1.20 -3.80
N PHE A 51 -5.22 -2.06 -3.54
CA PHE A 51 -3.82 -1.64 -3.39
C PHE A 51 -3.22 -1.09 -4.70
N ILE A 52 -3.54 -1.70 -5.84
CA ILE A 52 -3.09 -1.20 -7.16
C ILE A 52 -3.69 0.19 -7.42
N HIS A 53 -4.98 0.36 -7.14
CA HIS A 53 -5.65 1.64 -7.32
C HIS A 53 -5.06 2.70 -6.39
N LEU A 54 -4.87 2.39 -5.11
CA LEU A 54 -4.27 3.30 -4.13
C LEU A 54 -2.84 3.70 -4.52
N ALA A 55 -2.01 2.74 -4.95
CA ALA A 55 -0.65 3.03 -5.42
C ALA A 55 -0.65 3.95 -6.66
N SER A 56 -1.61 3.75 -7.58
CA SER A 56 -1.76 4.60 -8.76
C SER A 56 -2.16 6.04 -8.40
N LEU A 57 -3.04 6.20 -7.41
CA LEU A 57 -3.40 7.52 -6.88
C LEU A 57 -2.19 8.21 -6.25
N VAL A 58 -1.46 7.53 -5.37
CA VAL A 58 -0.26 8.08 -4.73
C VAL A 58 0.78 8.49 -5.77
N LEU A 59 1.07 7.65 -6.76
CA LEU A 59 2.00 7.99 -7.86
C LEU A 59 1.56 9.23 -8.62
N ARG A 60 0.26 9.37 -8.88
CA ARG A 60 -0.30 10.54 -9.57
C ARG A 60 -0.17 11.80 -8.73
N ASP A 61 -0.51 11.74 -7.44
CA ASP A 61 -0.43 12.87 -6.52
C ASP A 61 1.02 13.40 -6.41
N PHE A 62 1.99 12.48 -6.26
CA PHE A 62 3.41 12.86 -6.25
C PHE A 62 3.88 13.41 -7.61
N GLY A 63 3.45 12.81 -8.72
CA GLY A 63 3.75 13.31 -10.06
C GLY A 63 3.24 14.75 -10.27
N GLU A 64 2.03 15.03 -9.81
CA GLU A 64 1.39 16.34 -9.94
C GLU A 64 2.08 17.38 -9.06
N PHE A 65 2.40 17.01 -7.82
CA PHE A 65 3.15 17.87 -6.90
C PHE A 65 4.50 18.29 -7.50
N ILE A 66 5.27 17.33 -8.01
CA ILE A 66 6.61 17.59 -8.58
C ILE A 66 6.52 18.42 -9.86
N CYS A 67 5.57 18.13 -10.74
CA CYS A 67 5.37 18.96 -11.94
C CYS A 67 4.97 20.37 -11.53
N THR A 68 4.12 20.55 -10.52
CA THR A 68 3.67 21.88 -10.11
C THR A 68 4.77 22.71 -9.45
N VAL A 69 5.59 22.10 -8.59
CA VAL A 69 6.51 22.83 -7.70
C VAL A 69 7.95 22.85 -8.22
N THR A 70 8.41 21.80 -8.90
CA THR A 70 9.84 21.62 -9.22
C THR A 70 10.10 21.62 -10.71
N PHE A 71 9.33 20.86 -11.50
CA PHE A 71 9.56 20.67 -12.93
C PHE A 71 8.32 20.96 -13.78
N PRO A 72 7.85 22.23 -13.83
CA PRO A 72 6.61 22.62 -14.50
C PRO A 72 6.56 22.43 -16.01
N LYS A 73 7.72 22.21 -16.65
CA LYS A 73 7.82 21.96 -18.09
C LYS A 73 7.95 20.47 -18.44
N THR A 74 8.17 19.61 -17.45
CA THR A 74 8.36 18.18 -17.68
C THR A 74 7.01 17.47 -17.76
N PRO A 75 6.78 16.59 -18.75
CA PRO A 75 5.55 15.81 -18.80
C PRO A 75 5.40 14.89 -17.59
N MET A 76 4.22 14.88 -16.98
CA MET A 76 3.91 14.11 -15.76
C MET A 76 4.28 12.63 -15.86
N VAL A 77 4.09 12.02 -17.03
CA VAL A 77 4.41 10.60 -17.27
C VAL A 77 5.89 10.29 -17.03
N VAL A 78 6.80 11.21 -17.35
CA VAL A 78 8.24 11.04 -17.14
C VAL A 78 8.56 11.03 -15.65
N VAL A 79 7.95 11.93 -14.88
CA VAL A 79 8.12 12.01 -13.43
C VAL A 79 7.58 10.75 -12.75
N ILE A 80 6.36 10.33 -13.09
CA ILE A 80 5.76 9.10 -12.56
C ILE A 80 6.63 7.89 -12.91
N GLY A 81 7.14 7.80 -14.14
CA GLY A 81 8.02 6.71 -14.56
C GLY A 81 9.31 6.64 -13.73
N ALA A 82 9.96 7.78 -13.48
CA ALA A 82 11.16 7.83 -12.63
C ALA A 82 10.87 7.41 -11.17
N PHE A 83 9.74 7.86 -10.62
CA PHE A 83 9.30 7.43 -9.29
C PHE A 83 9.02 5.92 -9.24
N ALA A 84 8.33 5.38 -10.24
CA ALA A 84 8.02 3.96 -10.32
C ALA A 84 9.29 3.10 -10.38
N ILE A 85 10.29 3.47 -11.20
CA ILE A 85 11.58 2.77 -11.27
C ILE A 85 12.27 2.78 -9.90
N THR A 86 12.27 3.93 -9.23
CA THR A 86 12.89 4.07 -7.90
C THR A 86 12.18 3.20 -6.86
N LEU A 87 10.85 3.16 -6.87
CA LEU A 87 10.07 2.29 -5.99
C LEU A 87 10.35 0.81 -6.23
N VAL A 88 10.42 0.37 -7.49
CA VAL A 88 10.78 -1.02 -7.82
C VAL A 88 12.15 -1.39 -7.27
N TYR A 89 13.14 -0.50 -7.40
CA TYR A 89 14.47 -0.70 -6.84
C TYR A 89 14.43 -0.85 -5.31
N VAL A 90 13.71 0.02 -4.60
CA VAL A 90 13.59 -0.02 -3.13
C VAL A 90 12.85 -1.27 -2.66
N ILE A 91 11.75 -1.64 -3.31
CA ILE A 91 10.93 -2.81 -2.95
C ILE A 91 11.72 -4.11 -3.14
N ASN A 92 12.54 -4.20 -4.18
CA ASN A 92 13.41 -5.36 -4.41
C ASN A 92 14.48 -5.53 -3.32
N GLY A 93 14.81 -4.48 -2.58
CA GLY A 93 15.68 -4.54 -1.40
C GLY A 93 15.03 -5.20 -0.17
N GLY A 94 13.72 -5.44 -0.20
CA GLY A 94 12.97 -6.06 0.90
C GLY A 94 12.65 -5.11 2.05
N ILE A 95 12.03 -5.66 3.10
CA ILE A 95 11.45 -4.87 4.19
C ILE A 95 12.49 -4.11 5.02
N GLU A 96 13.72 -4.63 5.14
CA GLU A 96 14.80 -3.95 5.86
C GLU A 96 15.22 -2.65 5.16
N VAL A 97 15.34 -2.68 3.82
CA VAL A 97 15.69 -1.50 3.02
C VAL A 97 14.58 -0.45 3.11
N ILE A 98 13.32 -0.88 3.02
CA ILE A 98 12.15 0.01 3.19
C ILE A 98 12.17 0.65 4.57
N GLY A 99 12.35 -0.14 5.63
CA GLY A 99 12.39 0.36 7.00
C GLY A 99 13.53 1.35 7.25
N ARG A 100 14.72 1.06 6.70
CA ARG A 100 15.88 1.94 6.81
C ARG A 100 15.63 3.29 6.13
N ILE A 101 15.11 3.29 4.91
CA ILE A 101 14.81 4.53 4.18
C ILE A 101 13.71 5.34 4.88
N ALA A 102 12.70 4.67 5.43
CA ALA A 102 11.62 5.34 6.16
C ALA A 102 12.06 5.96 7.50
N SER A 103 13.18 5.50 8.05
CA SER A 103 13.74 6.00 9.32
C SER A 103 14.69 7.20 9.17
N VAL A 104 15.12 7.50 7.93
CA VAL A 104 16.01 8.62 7.57
C VAL A 104 15.18 9.84 7.23
#